data_AF-A0A837RE95-F1
#
_entry.id   AF-A0A837RE95-F1
#
_cell.length_a   1.000
_cell.length_b   1.000
_cell.length_c   1.000
_cell.angle_alpha   90.00
_cell.angle_beta   90.00
_cell.angle_gamma   90.00
#
_symmetry.space_group_name_H-M   'P 1'
#
loop_
_entity.id
_entity.type
_entity.pdbx_description
1 polymer ?
#
loop_
_entity_poly.entity_id
_entity_poly.type
_entity_poly.pdbx_seq_one_letter_code
_entity_poly.pdbx_strand_id
1 'polypeptide(L)'
;MQQHLSHVQVSIKNVPDKGLQSLKSGGKFALSQWYWLADFADPINYLGVLQSTNSMNSGQFNDKTYDRLLTQANQTSSQTQYWQYLRKAAKRLHSQAGLIPLYYVRETHLVNHKLKGVAYHVAGETDYTRAYFK
;
A
#
# COMPACT_ATOMS: atom_id res chain seq x y z
N MET A 1 2.73 16.68 -10.05
CA MET A 1 1.25 16.64 -9.94
C MET A 1 0.62 18.02 -10.12
N GLN A 2 1.09 19.08 -9.45
CA GLN A 2 0.49 20.43 -9.54
C GLN A 2 0.46 21.01 -10.97
N GLN A 3 1.47 20.74 -11.80
CA GLN A 3 1.55 21.26 -13.17
C GLN A 3 0.50 20.70 -14.14
N HIS A 4 -0.24 19.65 -13.76
CA HIS A 4 -1.20 18.97 -14.63
C HIS A 4 -2.67 19.10 -14.17
N LEU A 5 -2.95 19.95 -13.17
CA LEU A 5 -4.30 20.21 -12.66
C LEU A 5 -4.68 21.68 -12.91
N SER A 6 -5.01 22.03 -14.15
CA SER A 6 -5.24 23.42 -14.61
C SER A 6 -6.42 24.16 -13.95
N HIS A 7 -7.30 23.44 -13.24
CA HIS A 7 -8.51 23.99 -12.61
C HIS A 7 -8.53 23.83 -11.08
N VAL A 8 -7.42 23.40 -10.47
CA VAL A 8 -7.34 23.17 -9.02
C VAL A 8 -6.07 23.81 -8.48
N GLN A 9 -6.23 24.67 -7.46
CA GLN A 9 -5.10 25.20 -6.71
C GLN A 9 -4.67 24.20 -5.63
N VAL A 10 -3.43 23.72 -5.71
CA VAL A 10 -2.85 22.80 -4.73
C VAL A 10 -1.76 23.53 -3.95
N SER A 11 -1.87 23.55 -2.62
CA SER A 11 -0.83 24.05 -1.71
C SER A 11 -0.09 22.88 -1.07
N ILE A 12 1.22 22.85 -1.19
CA ILE A 12 2.07 21.79 -0.61
C ILE A 12 2.56 22.23 0.76
N LYS A 13 2.40 21.37 1.76
CA LYS A 13 2.96 21.56 3.10
C LYS A 13 3.94 20.44 3.38
N ASN A 14 5.22 20.78 3.49
CA ASN A 14 6.24 19.84 3.96
C ASN A 14 6.29 19.88 5.49
N VAL A 15 6.23 18.71 6.12
CA VAL A 15 6.28 18.55 7.58
C VAL A 15 7.20 17.37 7.91
N PRO A 16 7.96 17.41 9.02
CA PRO A 16 8.71 16.25 9.49
C PRO A 16 7.80 15.06 9.77
N ASP A 17 8.32 13.83 9.68
CA ASP A 17 7.54 12.60 9.76
C ASP A 17 6.64 12.49 10.99
N LYS A 18 7.14 12.85 12.17
CA LYS A 18 6.33 12.88 13.41
C LYS A 18 5.13 13.82 13.29
N GLY A 19 5.34 14.98 12.67
CA GLY A 19 4.29 15.95 12.37
C GLY A 19 3.30 15.40 11.34
N LEU A 20 3.79 14.76 10.27
CA LEU A 20 2.95 14.11 9.27
C LEU A 20 2.07 13.02 9.88
N GLN A 21 2.64 12.18 10.73
CA GLN A 21 1.92 11.10 11.41
C GLN A 21 0.82 11.65 12.33
N SER A 22 1.12 12.71 13.10
CA SER A 22 0.12 13.37 13.94
C SER A 22 -1.05 13.94 13.12
N LEU A 23 -0.76 14.55 11.96
CA LEU A 23 -1.80 15.03 11.04
C LEU A 23 -2.63 13.88 10.47
N LYS A 24 -1.98 12.78 10.03
CA LYS A 24 -2.66 11.58 9.51
C LYS A 24 -3.57 10.94 10.54
N SER A 25 -3.05 10.63 11.73
CA SER A 25 -3.83 10.03 12.82
C SER A 25 -4.95 10.93 13.32
N GLY A 26 -4.79 12.26 13.23
CA GLY A 26 -5.84 13.22 13.56
C GLY A 26 -6.82 13.54 12.42
N GLY A 27 -6.65 12.94 11.22
CA GLY A 27 -7.47 13.27 10.04
C GLY A 27 -7.29 14.71 9.53
N LYS A 28 -6.21 15.39 9.91
CA LYS A 28 -5.95 16.81 9.62
C LYS A 28 -5.16 16.99 8.32
N PHE A 29 -5.64 16.40 7.24
CA PHE A 29 -5.06 16.55 5.90
C PHE A 29 -6.15 16.42 4.83
N ALA A 30 -5.96 17.08 3.67
CA ALA A 30 -6.82 16.92 2.51
C ALA A 30 -6.31 15.79 1.60
N LEU A 31 -5.01 15.82 1.30
CA LEU A 31 -4.30 14.78 0.58
C LEU A 31 -2.96 14.55 1.28
N SER A 32 -2.54 13.30 1.35
CA SER A 32 -1.24 12.94 1.91
C SER A 32 -0.60 11.86 1.06
N GLN A 33 0.70 12.01 0.80
CA GLN A 33 1.46 10.95 0.17
C GLN A 33 1.59 9.77 1.15
N TRP A 34 1.40 8.58 0.63
CA TRP A 34 1.49 7.35 1.39
C TRP A 34 1.97 6.23 0.47
N TYR A 35 2.71 5.30 1.05
CA TYR A 35 3.15 4.09 0.39
C TYR A 35 2.96 2.91 1.35
N TRP A 36 2.84 1.73 0.76
CA TRP A 36 2.72 0.47 1.49
C TRP A 36 3.63 -0.53 0.80
N LEU A 37 4.45 -1.23 1.59
CA LEU A 37 5.27 -2.35 1.11
C LEU A 37 4.63 -3.64 1.60
N ALA A 38 4.76 -4.72 0.84
CA ALA A 38 4.15 -5.98 1.22
C ALA A 38 4.93 -6.72 2.30
N ASP A 39 4.22 -7.07 3.38
CA ASP A 39 4.73 -7.94 4.44
C ASP A 39 4.75 -9.41 3.97
N PHE A 40 3.80 -9.79 3.09
CA PHE A 40 3.71 -11.11 2.49
C PHE A 40 3.12 -11.06 1.07
N ALA A 41 3.38 -12.10 0.28
CA ALA A 41 3.12 -12.16 -1.15
C ALA A 41 1.65 -12.46 -1.54
N ASP A 42 0.70 -11.70 -0.98
CA ASP A 42 -0.73 -11.83 -1.28
C ASP A 42 -1.40 -10.45 -1.43
N PRO A 43 -2.30 -10.21 -2.41
CA PRO A 43 -2.96 -8.91 -2.55
C PRO A 43 -3.78 -8.44 -1.34
N ILE A 44 -4.24 -9.34 -0.47
CA ILE A 44 -4.93 -8.96 0.77
C ILE A 44 -4.03 -8.11 1.68
N ASN A 45 -2.70 -8.27 1.59
CA ASN A 45 -1.75 -7.41 2.28
C ASN A 45 -1.97 -5.93 1.95
N TYR A 46 -2.28 -5.60 0.69
CA TYR A 46 -2.52 -4.20 0.29
C TYR A 46 -3.96 -3.79 0.56
N LEU A 47 -4.93 -4.64 0.20
CA LEU A 47 -6.35 -4.31 0.29
C LEU A 47 -6.83 -4.26 1.76
N GLY A 48 -6.36 -5.18 2.60
CA GLY A 48 -6.74 -5.25 4.01
C GLY A 48 -6.35 -4.01 4.83
N VAL A 49 -5.32 -3.28 4.41
CA VAL A 49 -4.90 -2.03 5.08
C VAL A 49 -5.97 -0.94 4.98
N LEU A 50 -6.76 -0.96 3.90
CA LEU A 50 -7.80 0.03 3.63
C LEU A 50 -9.17 -0.38 4.18
N GLN A 51 -9.26 -1.52 4.88
CA GLN A 51 -10.48 -1.90 5.58
C GLN A 51 -10.84 -0.81 6.60
N SER A 52 -12.12 -0.46 6.73
CA SER A 52 -12.56 0.71 7.51
C SER A 52 -12.13 0.68 8.99
N THR A 53 -12.02 -0.52 9.57
CA THR A 53 -11.63 -0.72 10.97
C THR A 53 -10.12 -0.87 11.18
N ASN A 54 -9.32 -0.86 10.11
CA ASN A 54 -7.87 -1.03 10.22
C ASN A 54 -7.23 0.28 10.70
N SER A 55 -6.44 0.23 11.78
CA SER A 55 -5.75 1.40 12.32
C SER A 55 -4.73 2.01 11.36
N MET A 56 -4.25 1.23 10.39
CA MET A 56 -3.33 1.70 9.34
C MET A 56 -4.04 2.35 8.14
N ASN A 57 -5.37 2.36 8.11
CA ASN A 57 -6.18 3.10 7.16
C ASN A 57 -6.13 4.61 7.43
N SER A 58 -4.97 5.22 7.23
CA SER A 58 -4.75 6.65 7.48
C SER A 58 -5.64 7.55 6.61
N GLY A 59 -6.05 7.05 5.43
CA GLY A 59 -6.96 7.73 4.52
C GLY A 59 -8.43 7.73 4.97
N GLN A 60 -8.76 6.99 6.03
CA GLN A 60 -10.13 6.82 6.55
C GLN A 60 -11.12 6.36 5.48
N PHE A 61 -10.66 5.55 4.52
CA PHE A 61 -11.52 4.99 3.50
C PHE A 61 -12.57 4.08 4.16
N ASN A 62 -13.85 4.35 3.93
CA ASN A 62 -14.95 3.61 4.55
C ASN A 62 -16.00 3.27 3.50
N ASP A 63 -16.02 2.01 3.06
CA ASP A 63 -16.98 1.50 2.09
C ASP A 63 -17.48 0.12 2.51
N LYS A 64 -18.76 0.03 2.90
CA LYS A 64 -19.37 -1.23 3.36
C LYS A 64 -19.30 -2.36 2.34
N THR A 65 -19.31 -2.03 1.04
CA THR A 65 -19.22 -3.04 -0.02
C THR A 65 -17.80 -3.61 -0.10
N TYR A 66 -16.80 -2.75 -0.03
CA TYR A 66 -15.39 -3.10 0.02
C TYR A 66 -15.09 -3.99 1.24
N ASP A 67 -15.47 -3.56 2.44
CA ASP A 67 -15.23 -4.32 3.68
C ASP A 67 -15.88 -5.72 3.63
N ARG A 68 -17.10 -5.80 3.10
CA ARG A 68 -17.78 -7.08 2.90
C ARG A 68 -17.02 -7.98 1.93
N LEU A 69 -16.50 -7.44 0.82
CA LEU A 69 -15.71 -8.23 -0.15
C LEU A 69 -14.43 -8.78 0.49
N LEU A 70 -13.74 -7.99 1.32
CA LEU A 70 -12.56 -8.46 2.06
C LEU A 70 -12.92 -9.53 3.09
N THR A 71 -14.03 -9.34 3.81
CA THR A 71 -14.54 -10.36 4.74
C THR A 71 -14.86 -11.67 4.02
N GLN A 72 -15.52 -11.60 2.86
CA GLN A 72 -15.82 -12.78 2.04
C GLN A 72 -14.56 -13.46 1.49
N ALA A 73 -13.53 -12.68 1.13
CA ALA A 73 -12.23 -13.23 0.76
C ALA A 73 -11.62 -14.02 1.92
N ASN A 74 -11.60 -13.46 3.13
CA ASN A 74 -11.00 -14.14 4.29
C ASN A 74 -11.77 -15.37 4.78
N GLN A 75 -13.06 -15.50 4.45
CA GLN A 75 -13.92 -16.60 4.91
C GLN A 75 -14.07 -17.74 3.90
N THR A 76 -13.75 -17.53 2.62
CA THR A 76 -13.90 -18.57 1.61
C THR A 76 -12.74 -19.57 1.65
N SER A 77 -13.05 -20.84 1.45
CA SER A 77 -12.06 -21.91 1.22
C SER A 77 -11.76 -22.14 -0.27
N SER A 78 -12.48 -21.47 -1.17
CA SER A 78 -12.27 -21.59 -2.62
C SER A 78 -11.28 -20.55 -3.12
N GLN A 79 -10.12 -21.00 -3.59
CA GLN A 79 -9.11 -20.12 -4.20
C GLN A 79 -9.69 -19.26 -5.34
N THR A 80 -10.57 -19.83 -6.17
CA THR A 80 -11.21 -19.10 -7.26
C THR A 80 -12.10 -17.97 -6.74
N GLN A 81 -12.92 -18.24 -5.71
CA GLN A 81 -13.77 -17.22 -5.09
C GLN A 81 -12.93 -16.16 -4.38
N TYR A 82 -11.87 -16.55 -3.67
CA TYR A 82 -10.92 -15.65 -3.02
C TYR A 82 -10.42 -14.59 -4.00
N TRP A 83 -9.85 -15.03 -5.13
CA TRP A 83 -9.37 -14.15 -6.17
C TRP A 83 -10.46 -13.29 -6.80
N GLN A 84 -11.68 -13.81 -6.95
CA GLN A 84 -12.81 -13.02 -7.44
C GLN A 84 -13.20 -11.90 -6.48
N TYR A 85 -13.24 -12.17 -5.18
CA TYR A 85 -13.55 -11.17 -4.16
C TYR A 85 -12.49 -10.07 -4.10
N LEU A 86 -11.19 -10.42 -4.12
CA LEU A 86 -10.10 -9.45 -4.14
C LEU A 86 -10.14 -8.55 -5.38
N ARG A 87 -10.40 -9.12 -6.58
CA ARG A 87 -10.56 -8.31 -7.81
C ARG A 87 -11.75 -7.35 -7.72
N LYS A 88 -12.88 -7.81 -7.16
CA LYS A 88 -14.05 -6.95 -6.93
C LYS A 88 -13.74 -5.84 -5.92
N ALA A 89 -13.01 -6.14 -4.85
CA ALA A 89 -12.60 -5.16 -3.86
C ALA A 89 -11.68 -4.11 -4.47
N ALA A 90 -10.65 -4.52 -5.21
CA ALA A 90 -9.76 -3.60 -5.94
C ALA A 90 -10.55 -2.71 -6.92
N LYS A 91 -11.48 -3.28 -7.70
CA LYS A 91 -12.36 -2.50 -8.59
C LYS A 91 -13.22 -1.49 -7.82
N ARG A 92 -13.78 -1.89 -6.68
CA ARG A 92 -14.58 -1.00 -5.82
C ARG A 92 -13.74 0.15 -5.29
N LEU A 93 -12.54 -0.13 -4.77
CA LEU A 93 -11.60 0.86 -4.29
C LEU A 93 -11.27 1.92 -5.36
N HIS A 94 -10.92 1.48 -6.58
CA HIS A 94 -10.65 2.40 -7.68
C HIS A 94 -11.89 3.21 -8.08
N SER A 95 -13.07 2.58 -8.16
CA SER A 95 -14.32 3.26 -8.52
C SER A 95 -14.77 4.32 -7.50
N GLN A 96 -14.32 4.21 -6.26
CA GLN A 96 -14.62 5.18 -5.20
C GLN A 96 -13.48 6.17 -4.97
N ALA A 97 -12.42 6.12 -5.80
CA ALA A 97 -11.21 6.90 -5.62
C ALA A 97 -10.66 6.84 -4.18
N GLY A 98 -10.80 5.68 -3.52
CA GLY A 98 -10.37 5.51 -2.12
C GLY A 98 -8.86 5.67 -1.95
N LEU A 99 -8.10 5.52 -3.03
CA LEU A 99 -6.74 6.03 -3.19
C LEU A 99 -6.49 6.42 -4.64
N ILE A 100 -5.46 7.23 -4.86
CA ILE A 100 -4.98 7.63 -6.19
C ILE A 100 -3.60 7.00 -6.39
N PRO A 101 -3.48 5.92 -7.20
CA PRO A 101 -2.19 5.30 -7.47
C PRO A 101 -1.27 6.25 -8.22
N LEU A 102 -0.02 6.38 -7.78
CA LEU A 102 1.00 7.18 -8.48
C LEU A 102 1.96 6.30 -9.28
N TYR A 103 2.52 5.29 -8.65
CA TYR A 103 3.43 4.31 -9.26
C TYR A 103 3.55 3.08 -8.36
N TYR A 104 4.11 2.00 -8.92
CA TYR A 104 4.54 0.83 -8.15
C TYR A 104 6.02 0.99 -7.78
N VAL A 105 6.34 0.86 -6.50
CA VAL A 105 7.71 0.99 -6.00
C VAL A 105 8.58 -0.09 -6.62
N ARG A 106 9.78 0.29 -7.08
CA ARG A 106 10.84 -0.63 -7.47
C ARG A 106 12.08 -0.27 -6.68
N GLU A 107 12.63 -1.24 -5.97
CA GLU A 107 13.92 -1.10 -5.29
C GLU A 107 15.03 -1.54 -6.23
N THR A 108 16.06 -0.70 -6.36
CA THR A 108 17.24 -0.98 -7.18
C THR A 108 18.45 -0.74 -6.32
N HIS A 109 19.30 -1.75 -6.19
CA HIS A 109 20.49 -1.71 -5.34
C HIS A 109 21.76 -1.73 -6.18
N LEU A 110 22.72 -0.89 -5.83
CA LEU A 110 24.09 -1.03 -6.30
C LEU A 110 24.77 -2.10 -5.44
N VAL A 111 25.17 -3.22 -6.05
CA VAL A 111 25.73 -4.38 -5.34
C VAL A 111 27.17 -4.61 -5.78
N ASN A 112 28.08 -4.73 -4.81
CA ASN A 112 29.46 -5.12 -5.08
C ASN A 112 29.49 -6.52 -5.71
N HIS A 113 30.16 -6.69 -6.86
CA HIS A 113 30.20 -7.98 -7.57
C HIS A 113 30.76 -9.14 -6.73
N LYS A 114 31.54 -8.84 -5.69
CA LYS A 114 32.09 -9.82 -4.73
C LYS A 114 31.08 -10.27 -3.67
N LEU A 115 30.03 -9.50 -3.42
CA LEU A 115 28.97 -9.89 -2.49
C LEU A 115 28.10 -10.99 -3.12
N LYS A 116 28.02 -12.14 -2.46
CA LYS A 116 27.24 -13.31 -2.87
C LYS A 116 26.37 -13.78 -1.71
N GLY A 117 25.41 -14.67 -2.00
CA GLY A 117 24.55 -15.28 -0.97
C GLY A 117 23.38 -14.41 -0.47
N VAL A 118 23.17 -13.22 -1.04
CA VAL A 118 22.00 -12.37 -0.76
C VAL A 118 20.76 -12.98 -1.38
N ALA A 119 19.69 -13.10 -0.59
CA ALA A 119 18.38 -13.57 -1.06
C ALA A 119 17.41 -12.40 -1.24
N TYR A 120 16.78 -12.34 -2.41
CA TYR A 120 15.77 -11.34 -2.75
C TYR A 120 14.41 -12.03 -2.81
N HIS A 121 13.46 -11.53 -2.02
CA HIS A 121 12.11 -12.07 -1.94
C HIS A 121 11.13 -11.20 -2.73
N VAL A 122 9.97 -11.77 -3.09
CA VAL A 122 8.90 -11.04 -3.79
C VAL A 122 8.15 -10.06 -2.87
N ALA A 123 8.27 -10.25 -1.56
CA ALA A 123 7.73 -9.41 -0.49
C ALA A 123 8.70 -9.46 0.70
N GLY A 124 8.67 -8.44 1.55
CA GLY A 124 9.63 -8.28 2.64
C GLY A 124 10.99 -7.72 2.22
N GLU A 125 11.88 -7.57 3.20
CA GLU A 125 13.22 -7.02 3.00
C GLU A 125 14.19 -8.03 2.38
N THR A 126 15.30 -7.50 1.86
CA THR A 126 16.42 -8.32 1.35
C THR A 126 17.07 -9.10 2.49
N ASP A 127 17.25 -10.41 2.32
CA ASP A 127 17.85 -11.28 3.32
C ASP A 127 19.37 -11.42 3.11
N TYR A 128 20.12 -10.87 4.06
CA TYR A 128 21.58 -10.89 4.10
C TYR A 128 22.17 -11.96 5.04
N THR A 129 21.37 -12.77 5.70
CA THR A 129 21.84 -13.74 6.72
C THR A 129 22.79 -14.81 6.16
N ARG A 130 22.73 -15.05 4.84
CA ARG A 130 23.59 -15.98 4.11
C ARG A 130 24.61 -15.28 3.19
N ALA A 131 24.75 -13.96 3.34
CA ALA A 131 25.62 -13.17 2.49
C ALA A 131 27.09 -13.32 2.88
N TYR A 132 27.98 -13.33 1.89
CA TYR A 132 29.43 -13.40 2.08
C TYR A 132 30.17 -12.67 0.94
N PHE A 133 31.40 -12.23 1.21
CA PHE A 133 32.29 -11.72 0.17
C PHE A 133 33.17 -12.84 -0.39
N LYS A 134 33.23 -12.93 -1.72
CA LYS A 134 34.16 -13.80 -2.45
C LYS A 134 35.46 -13.08 -2.76
#